data_AF-A0A542M0X6-F1
#
_entry.id   AF-A0A542M0X6-F1
#
_cell.length_a   1.000
_cell.length_b   1.000
_cell.length_c   1.000
_cell.angle_alpha   90.00
_cell.angle_beta   90.00
_cell.angle_gamma   90.00
#
_symmetry.space_group_name_H-M   'P 1'
#
loop_
_entity.id
_entity.type
_entity.pdbx_description
1 polymer ?
#
loop_
_entity_poly.entity_id
_entity_poly.type
_entity_poly.pdbx_seq_one_letter_code
_entity_poly.pdbx_strand_id
1 'polypeptide(L)'
;MHFEIYEQKQNGLLAAAGGSGDYRWRLRADNDRIIADSGEGYRNKSDCLHGINLVKGTTAATSVVDSTLRNALAGLLGTLNQR
;
A
#
# COMPACT_ATOMS: atom_id res chain seq x y z
N MET A 1 19.10 3.06 4.51
CA MET A 1 17.67 2.83 4.26
C MET A 1 16.98 4.17 4.04
N HIS A 2 16.12 4.32 3.02
CA HIS A 2 15.46 5.60 2.70
C HIS A 2 14.10 5.44 2.02
N PHE A 3 13.22 6.43 2.19
CA PHE A 3 11.98 6.55 1.41
C PHE A 3 12.24 7.29 0.10
N GLU A 4 11.65 6.79 -0.98
CA GLU A 4 11.71 7.37 -2.31
C GLU A 4 10.29 7.66 -2.79
N ILE A 5 10.01 8.92 -3.18
CA ILE A 5 8.75 9.32 -3.81
C ILE A 5 8.97 9.38 -5.32
N TYR A 6 8.09 8.76 -6.10
CA TYR A 6 8.10 8.81 -7.55
C TYR A 6 6.68 9.05 -8.09
N GLU A 7 6.59 9.67 -9.26
CA GLU A 7 5.33 9.86 -9.97
C GLU A 7 5.14 8.72 -10.97
N GLN A 8 4.06 7.96 -10.82
CA GLN A 8 3.69 6.93 -11.78
C GLN A 8 2.72 7.53 -12.79
N LYS A 9 3.24 7.86 -13.98
CA LYS A 9 2.38 8.23 -15.11
C LYS A 9 1.58 7.02 -15.54
N GLN A 10 0.27 7.19 -15.66
CA GLN A 10 -0.61 6.13 -16.14
C GLN A 10 -0.30 5.88 -17.62
N ASN A 11 0.48 4.83 -17.92
CA ASN A 11 0.87 4.51 -19.29
C ASN A 11 -0.19 3.61 -19.93
N GLY A 12 -1.03 4.17 -20.80
CA GLY A 12 -2.05 3.41 -21.54
C GLY A 12 -2.94 4.28 -22.40
N LEU A 13 -3.55 3.70 -23.42
CA LEU A 13 -4.42 4.37 -24.41
C LEU A 13 -5.63 5.12 -23.79
N LEU A 14 -5.93 4.87 -22.51
CA LEU A 14 -6.98 5.51 -21.73
C LEU A 14 -6.50 6.73 -20.91
N ALA A 15 -5.20 7.05 -20.92
CA ALA A 15 -4.62 8.16 -20.16
C ALA A 15 -4.95 9.55 -20.73
N ALA A 16 -5.61 9.62 -21.90
CA ALA A 16 -5.98 10.87 -22.58
C ALA A 16 -7.16 11.61 -21.93
N ALA A 17 -7.78 11.06 -20.88
CA ALA A 17 -8.84 11.71 -20.12
C ALA A 17 -8.33 12.22 -18.75
N GLY A 18 -7.40 13.17 -18.76
CA GLY A 18 -7.09 14.00 -17.58
C GLY A 18 -6.27 13.34 -16.45
N GLY A 19 -5.38 12.40 -16.77
CA GLY A 19 -4.59 11.69 -15.76
C GLY A 19 -3.46 12.52 -15.15
N SER A 20 -3.73 13.20 -14.04
CA SER A 20 -2.69 13.61 -13.09
C SER A 20 -1.96 12.34 -12.61
N GLY A 21 -0.64 12.25 -12.80
CA GLY A 21 0.13 11.09 -12.39
C GLY A 21 -0.06 10.80 -10.90
N ASP A 22 -0.16 9.53 -10.54
CA ASP A 22 -0.29 9.13 -9.15
C ASP A 22 1.10 9.16 -8.48
N TYR A 23 1.23 9.96 -7.43
CA TYR A 23 2.41 9.94 -6.56
C TYR A 23 2.41 8.64 -5.76
N ARG A 24 3.54 7.97 -5.71
CA ARG A 24 3.75 6.75 -4.92
C ARG A 24 5.04 6.86 -4.14
N TRP A 25 5.14 6.08 -3.07
CA TRP A 25 6.38 5.96 -2.30
C TRP A 25 6.78 4.51 -2.16
N ARG A 26 8.09 4.30 -2.01
CA ARG A 26 8.67 3.01 -1.66
C ARG A 26 9.81 3.19 -0.68
N LEU A 27 10.05 2.16 0.13
CA LEU A 27 11.10 2.11 1.12
C LEU A 27 12.19 1.16 0.63
N ARG A 28 13.41 1.70 0.51
CA ARG A 28 14.60 0.95 0.10
C ARG A 28 15.51 0.67 1.29
N ALA A 29 15.92 -0.57 1.43
CA ALA A 29 16.99 -0.97 2.34
C ALA A 29 18.36 -0.54 1.80
N ASP A 30 19.41 -0.64 2.62
CA ASP A 30 20.79 -0.28 2.23
C ASP A 30 21.37 -1.17 1.13
N ASN A 31 20.75 -2.32 0.88
CA ASN A 31 21.08 -3.22 -0.23
C ASN A 31 20.25 -2.94 -1.50
N ASP A 32 19.67 -1.74 -1.61
CA ASP A 32 18.80 -1.27 -2.70
C ASP A 32 17.50 -2.06 -2.92
N ARG A 33 17.20 -3.08 -2.10
CA ARG A 33 15.96 -3.84 -2.21
C ARG A 33 14.79 -3.04 -1.67
N ILE A 34 13.66 -3.15 -2.36
CA ILE A 34 12.38 -2.59 -1.91
C ILE A 34 11.84 -3.52 -0.81
N ILE A 35 11.51 -2.93 0.33
CA ILE A 35 11.00 -3.66 1.51
C ILE A 35 9.57 -3.25 1.90
N ALA A 36 9.11 -2.09 1.44
CA ALA A 36 7.73 -1.65 1.56
C ALA A 36 7.39 -0.69 0.43
N ASP A 37 6.11 -0.63 0.07
CA ASP A 37 5.55 0.31 -0.89
C ASP A 37 4.22 0.87 -0.37
N SER A 38 3.72 1.92 -1.01
CA SER A 38 2.49 2.59 -0.60
C SER A 38 1.22 1.77 -0.81
N GLY A 39 1.24 0.73 -1.66
CA GLY A 39 0.07 -0.02 -2.13
C GLY A 39 -0.85 0.77 -3.06
N GLU A 40 -1.10 2.04 -2.72
CA GLU A 40 -2.02 2.94 -3.41
C GLU A 40 -1.29 4.16 -4.00
N GLY A 41 -1.91 4.77 -5.02
CA GLY A 41 -1.47 6.02 -5.62
C GLY A 41 -2.11 7.23 -4.93
N TYR A 42 -1.35 8.30 -4.76
CA TYR A 42 -1.83 9.56 -4.20
C TYR A 42 -1.97 10.61 -5.30
N ARG A 43 -3.02 11.43 -5.23
CA ARG A 43 -3.24 12.52 -6.20
C ARG A 43 -2.24 13.66 -6.05
N ASN A 44 -1.75 13.91 -4.83
CA ASN A 44 -0.82 14.99 -4.53
C ASN A 44 0.43 14.47 -3.80
N LYS A 45 1.56 15.16 -4.02
CA LYS A 45 2.83 14.87 -3.32
C LYS A 45 2.72 15.06 -1.81
N SER A 46 1.92 16.03 -1.35
CA SER A 46 1.66 16.29 0.07
C SER A 46 1.03 15.09 0.77
N ASP A 47 0.06 14.46 0.12
CA ASP A 47 -0.68 13.31 0.65
C ASP A 47 0.25 12.08 0.71
N CYS A 48 1.09 11.92 -0.31
CA CYS A 48 2.15 10.90 -0.33
C CYS A 48 3.14 11.09 0.83
N LEU A 49 3.59 12.33 1.08
CA LEU A 49 4.47 12.65 2.20
C LEU A 49 3.78 12.41 3.56
N HIS A 50 2.48 12.72 3.66
CA HIS A 50 1.69 12.42 4.85
C HIS A 50 1.63 10.92 5.13
N GLY A 51 1.40 10.09 4.10
CA GLY A 51 1.46 8.63 4.20
C GLY A 51 2.82 8.13 4.73
N ILE A 52 3.92 8.66 4.21
CA ILE A 52 5.27 8.34 4.71
C ILE A 52 5.41 8.72 6.19
N ASN A 53 4.92 9.89 6.60
CA ASN A 53 5.01 10.33 8.00
C ASN A 53 4.20 9.45 8.95
N LEU A 54 3.04 8.93 8.52
CA LEU A 54 2.29 7.94 9.28
C LEU A 54 3.10 6.65 9.47
N VAL A 55 3.71 6.14 8.41
CA VAL A 55 4.56 4.94 8.49
C VAL A 55 5.75 5.18 9.43
N LYS A 56 6.44 6.32 9.31
CA LYS A 56 7.54 6.71 10.21
C LYS A 56 7.11 6.90 11.67
N GLY A 57 5.85 7.25 11.90
CA GLY A 57 5.27 7.40 13.24
C GLY A 57 4.88 6.07 13.90
N THR A 58 4.91 4.96 13.15
CA THR A 58 4.69 3.62 13.68
C THR A 58 5.77 3.28 14.71
N THR A 59 5.37 2.64 15.81
CA THR A 59 6.29 2.28 16.90
C THR A 59 6.27 0.77 17.12
N ALA A 60 7.21 0.28 17.93
CA ALA A 60 7.21 -1.13 18.37
C ALA A 60 5.95 -1.52 19.18
N ALA A 61 5.21 -0.55 19.72
CA ALA A 61 3.95 -0.79 20.42
C ALA A 61 2.72 -0.86 19.49
N THR A 62 2.88 -0.54 18.20
CA THR A 62 1.78 -0.63 17.24
C THR A 62 1.44 -2.12 16.99
N SER A 63 0.22 -2.53 17.36
CA SER A 63 -0.22 -3.91 17.27
C SER A 63 -0.27 -4.43 15.83
N VAL A 64 0.18 -5.67 15.64
CA VAL A 64 0.06 -6.41 14.37
C VAL A 64 -1.08 -7.41 14.49
N VAL A 65 -1.99 -7.44 13.51
CA VAL A 65 -3.16 -8.31 13.50
C VAL A 65 -3.13 -9.20 12.26
N ASP A 66 -3.17 -10.52 12.45
CA ASP A 66 -3.37 -11.50 11.38
C ASP A 66 -4.86 -11.81 11.21
N SER A 67 -5.42 -11.50 10.04
CA SER A 67 -6.83 -11.76 9.72
C SER A 67 -7.04 -13.00 8.84
N THR A 68 -5.99 -13.75 8.51
CA THR A 68 -6.07 -14.90 7.60
C THR A 68 -6.92 -16.03 8.18
N LEU A 69 -6.80 -16.27 9.49
CA LEU A 69 -7.56 -17.30 10.20
C LEU A 69 -9.05 -16.96 10.33
N ARG A 70 -9.39 -15.67 10.45
CA ARG A 70 -10.79 -15.21 10.58
C ARG A 70 -11.58 -15.45 9.29
N ASN A 71 -10.93 -15.27 8.13
CA ASN A 71 -11.54 -15.50 6.83
C ASN A 71 -11.62 -16.99 6.48
N ALA A 72 -10.62 -17.80 6.87
CA ALA A 72 -10.63 -19.24 6.65
C ALA A 72 -11.79 -19.94 7.39
N LEU A 73 -12.06 -19.57 8.64
CA LEU A 73 -13.17 -20.13 9.42
C LEU A 73 -14.54 -19.70 8.90
N ALA A 74 -14.68 -18.45 8.42
CA ALA A 74 -15.90 -17.99 7.78
C ALA A 74 -16.23 -18.78 6.49
N GLY A 75 -15.20 -19.12 5.69
CA GLY A 75 -15.37 -19.97 4.52
C GLY A 75 -15.76 -21.42 4.85
N LEU A 76 -15.18 -22.00 5.91
CA LEU A 76 -15.49 -23.36 6.36
C LEU A 76 -16.90 -23.49 6.95
N LEU A 77 -17.37 -22.49 7.71
CA LEU A 77 -18.73 -22.49 8.25
C LEU A 77 -19.79 -22.15 7.20
N GLY A 78 -19.47 -21.25 6.25
CA GLY A 78 -20.36 -20.90 5.14
C GLY A 78 -20.62 -22.06 4.17
N THR A 79 -19.64 -22.96 3.99
CA THR A 79 -19.75 -24.15 3.13
C THR A 79 -20.48 -25.32 3.79
N LEU A 80 -20.54 -25.38 5.12
CA LEU A 80 -21.33 -26.37 5.87
C LEU A 80 -22.83 -26.06 5.89
N ASN A 81 -23.24 -24.80 5.68
CA ASN A 81 -24.65 -24.37 5.71
C ASN A 81 -25.34 -24.39 4.33
N GLN A 82 -24.72 -25.03 3.32
CA GLN A 82 -25.23 -25.14 1.94
C GLN A 82 -25.33 -26.62 1.48
N ARG A 83 -25.42 -27.56 2.42
CA ARG A 83 -25.64 -28.99 2.16
C ARG A 83 -26.81 -29.51 2.98
#